data_AF-A0A496PD97-F1
#
_entry.id   AF-A0A496PD97-F1
#
_cell.length_a   1.000
_cell.length_b   1.000
_cell.length_c   1.000
_cell.angle_alpha   90.00
_cell.angle_beta   90.00
_cell.angle_gamma   90.00
#
_symmetry.space_group_name_H-M   'P 1'
#
loop_
_entity.id
_entity.type
_entity.pdbx_description
1 polymer ?
#
loop_
_entity_poly.entity_id
_entity_poly.type
_entity_poly.pdbx_seq_one_letter_code
_entity_poly.pdbx_strand_id
1 'polypeptide(L)'
;MCSHCPSSATCGAQGSSGISGKQAPKNLTLWRRIVQFIFLFIMGKWVYYGIFRCPYIVPFVNCESCSMITCWGRITTYFYAWWIILPIMVVFFGRAFCSWFCPSGWVNQMLGKISMGPLRNRKHYMRFLQLGMVITIILGLVVYFKFGNPRIMIPIRTSDEYFNAVILSMQFSDWYWAARTITVVSIIAGSLIIANAWCRFVCPFGGVMELLRNISIFKVYKTSDCDDCDACLRVCEMGTRPNEMNCTNCGDCLHVCHKDAIRFGRKG
;
A
#
# COMPACT_ATOMS: atom_id res chain seq x y z
N MET A 1 1.59 -3.12 32.22
CA MET A 1 0.98 -1.83 32.63
C MET A 1 2.12 -0.86 32.85
N CYS A 2 2.32 0.13 31.98
CA CYS A 2 3.34 1.16 32.21
C CYS A 2 2.73 2.26 33.08
N SER A 3 3.30 2.45 34.26
CA SER A 3 2.82 3.25 35.38
C SER A 3 3.12 4.76 35.29
N HIS A 4 3.48 5.28 34.12
CA HIS A 4 3.78 6.70 33.95
C HIS A 4 3.10 7.29 32.71
N CYS A 5 1.80 7.51 32.82
CA CYS A 5 1.15 8.63 32.14
C CYS A 5 0.51 9.49 33.23
N PRO A 6 1.11 10.62 33.63
CA PRO A 6 0.35 11.64 34.32
C PRO A 6 -0.56 12.31 33.29
N SER A 7 -1.84 12.15 33.53
CA SER A 7 -2.92 12.98 33.02
C SER A 7 -2.58 14.46 33.19
N SER A 8 -2.76 15.24 32.12
CA SER A 8 -2.99 16.69 32.12
C SER A 8 -2.04 17.54 32.99
N ALA A 9 -0.91 17.97 32.43
CA ALA A 9 -0.30 19.26 32.77
C ALA A 9 0.74 19.65 31.71
N THR A 10 0.65 20.90 31.30
CA THR A 10 1.65 21.71 30.59
C THR A 10 3.10 21.38 30.91
N CYS A 11 3.91 21.07 29.89
CA CYS A 11 5.36 21.28 29.96
C CYS A 11 5.78 22.20 28.82
N GLY A 12 6.01 23.46 29.21
CA GLY A 12 6.75 24.44 28.43
C GLY A 12 8.22 24.05 28.29
N ALA A 13 8.85 24.73 27.34
CA ALA A 13 10.21 24.54 26.84
C ALA A 13 11.29 24.45 27.91
N GLN A 14 12.35 23.68 27.64
CA GLN A 14 13.73 24.18 27.70
C GLN A 14 14.75 23.19 27.09
N GLY A 15 15.53 23.68 26.12
CA GLY A 15 16.95 23.33 25.92
C GLY A 15 17.29 22.08 25.09
N SER A 16 17.39 22.21 23.77
CA SER A 16 18.30 21.35 22.97
C SER A 16 19.08 22.19 21.95
N SER A 17 20.36 22.39 22.25
CA SER A 17 21.39 22.86 21.34
C SER A 17 21.90 21.68 20.50
N GLY A 18 21.95 21.85 19.18
CA GLY A 18 22.74 21.00 18.28
C GLY A 18 21.97 19.97 17.47
N ILE A 19 21.92 20.21 16.14
CA ILE A 19 21.46 19.35 15.04
C ILE A 19 19.94 19.28 14.84
N SER A 20 19.49 20.24 14.02
CA SER A 20 18.19 20.37 13.35
C SER A 20 17.65 19.04 12.79
N GLY A 21 16.86 18.34 13.60
CA GLY A 21 15.92 17.32 13.16
C GLY A 21 14.51 17.89 13.32
N LYS A 22 13.94 18.44 12.25
CA LYS A 22 12.59 19.02 12.23
C LYS A 22 11.60 18.06 12.91
N GLN A 23 11.03 18.48 14.04
CA GLN A 23 9.86 17.85 14.64
C GLN A 23 8.79 17.69 13.55
N ALA A 24 8.30 16.47 13.35
CA ALA A 24 7.24 16.25 12.37
C ALA A 24 6.00 17.06 12.79
N PRO A 25 5.38 17.79 11.86
CA PRO A 25 4.24 18.63 12.20
C PRO A 25 3.10 17.74 12.73
N LYS A 26 2.43 18.15 13.83
CA LYS A 26 1.19 17.51 14.33
C LYS A 26 0.14 17.28 13.21
N ASN A 27 0.24 18.04 12.12
CA ASN A 27 -0.64 17.98 10.95
C ASN A 27 -0.21 16.95 9.89
N LEU A 28 0.84 16.14 10.10
CA LEU A 28 1.34 15.19 9.09
C LEU A 28 0.30 14.12 8.76
N THR A 29 -0.41 13.61 9.76
CA THR A 29 -1.49 12.62 9.61
C THR A 29 -2.66 13.19 8.80
N LEU A 30 -3.04 14.45 9.08
CA LEU A 30 -4.09 15.17 8.37
C LEU A 30 -3.69 15.41 6.91
N TRP A 31 -2.48 15.92 6.68
CA TRP A 31 -1.95 16.17 5.34
C TRP A 31 -1.89 14.89 4.51
N ARG A 32 -1.44 13.79 5.12
CA ARG A 32 -1.42 12.49 4.46
C ARG A 32 -2.84 12.05 4.06
N ARG A 33 -3.83 12.18 4.95
CA ARG A 33 -5.22 11.83 4.62
C ARG A 33 -5.80 12.68 3.50
N ILE A 34 -5.47 13.97 3.46
CA ILE A 34 -5.86 14.87 2.37
C ILE A 34 -5.24 14.41 1.05
N VAL A 35 -3.93 14.13 1.04
CA VAL A 35 -3.23 13.61 -0.15
C VAL A 35 -3.85 12.29 -0.61
N GLN A 36 -4.09 11.35 0.31
CA GLN A 36 -4.74 10.08 -0.01
C GLN A 36 -6.12 10.26 -0.64
N PHE A 37 -6.94 11.18 -0.11
CA PHE A 37 -8.28 11.46 -0.63
C PHE A 37 -8.25 12.07 -2.04
N ILE A 38 -7.34 13.04 -2.26
CA ILE A 38 -7.13 13.64 -3.58
C ILE A 38 -6.68 12.56 -4.59
N PHE A 39 -5.69 11.74 -4.22
CA PHE A 39 -5.20 10.66 -5.08
C PHE A 39 -6.22 9.54 -5.27
N LEU A 40 -7.12 9.30 -4.32
CA LEU A 40 -8.25 8.39 -4.51
C LEU A 40 -9.21 8.91 -5.58
N PHE A 41 -9.50 10.21 -5.63
CA PHE A 41 -10.36 10.76 -6.66
C PHE A 41 -9.69 10.73 -8.04
N ILE A 42 -8.39 11.05 -8.10
CA ILE A 42 -7.60 11.10 -9.34
C ILE A 42 -7.29 9.68 -9.88
N MET A 43 -6.75 8.80 -9.03
CA MET A 43 -6.32 7.44 -9.38
C MET A 43 -7.34 6.34 -9.01
N GLY A 44 -8.48 6.67 -8.42
CA GLY A 44 -9.53 5.68 -8.13
C GLY A 44 -10.12 5.09 -9.40
N LYS A 45 -10.41 5.95 -10.40
CA LYS A 45 -10.86 5.51 -11.73
C LYS A 45 -9.87 4.54 -12.37
N TRP A 46 -8.58 4.77 -12.17
CA TRP A 46 -7.49 3.92 -12.63
C TRP A 46 -7.54 2.51 -12.09
N VAL A 47 -7.56 2.42 -10.75
CA VAL A 47 -7.56 1.13 -10.07
C VAL A 47 -8.86 0.40 -10.38
N TYR A 48 -9.98 1.13 -10.49
CA TYR A 48 -11.24 0.57 -10.94
C TYR A 48 -11.16 -0.03 -12.35
N TYR A 49 -10.68 0.72 -13.34
CA TYR A 49 -10.53 0.20 -14.71
C TYR A 49 -9.52 -0.94 -14.79
N GLY A 50 -8.45 -0.92 -13.99
CA GLY A 50 -7.48 -2.00 -13.89
C GLY A 50 -8.06 -3.28 -13.30
N ILE A 51 -8.78 -3.18 -12.17
CA ILE A 51 -9.32 -4.33 -11.42
C ILE A 51 -10.58 -4.92 -12.05
N PHE A 52 -11.42 -4.12 -12.71
CA PHE A 52 -12.69 -4.63 -13.23
C PHE A 52 -12.73 -4.72 -14.76
N ARG A 53 -11.95 -3.91 -15.49
CA ARG A 53 -12.06 -3.79 -16.95
C ARG A 53 -10.83 -4.26 -17.75
N CYS A 54 -9.73 -4.61 -17.08
CA CYS A 54 -8.53 -5.10 -17.76
C CYS A 54 -8.76 -6.51 -18.32
N PRO A 55 -8.71 -6.74 -19.65
CA PRO A 55 -8.99 -8.03 -20.30
C PRO A 55 -7.86 -9.06 -20.13
N TYR A 56 -6.83 -8.73 -19.37
CA TYR A 56 -5.68 -9.59 -19.14
C TYR A 56 -5.77 -10.25 -17.76
N ILE A 57 -5.30 -11.49 -17.65
CA ILE A 57 -5.23 -12.23 -16.37
C ILE A 57 -4.30 -11.52 -15.40
N VAL A 58 -3.14 -11.06 -15.90
CA VAL A 58 -2.24 -10.19 -15.13
C VAL A 58 -2.54 -8.74 -15.51
N PRO A 59 -3.13 -7.94 -14.61
CA PRO A 59 -3.45 -6.54 -14.90
C PRO A 59 -2.19 -5.72 -15.14
N PHE A 60 -2.31 -4.67 -15.97
CA PHE A 60 -1.24 -3.71 -16.29
C PHE A 60 -0.02 -4.28 -17.05
N VAL A 61 -0.14 -5.46 -17.65
CA VAL A 61 0.87 -6.06 -18.53
C VAL A 61 0.33 -6.10 -19.97
N ASN A 62 1.19 -5.89 -20.98
CA ASN A 62 0.80 -5.79 -22.40
C ASN A 62 -0.25 -4.70 -22.69
N CYS A 63 -0.13 -3.55 -22.00
CA CYS A 63 -1.03 -2.41 -22.16
C CYS A 63 -1.01 -1.79 -23.57
N GLU A 64 0.08 -1.96 -24.32
CA GLU A 64 0.25 -1.41 -25.68
C GLU A 64 -0.76 -1.98 -26.67
N SER A 65 -1.06 -3.28 -26.55
CA SER A 65 -1.99 -3.97 -27.44
C SER A 65 -3.43 -4.00 -26.92
N CYS A 66 -3.72 -3.28 -25.83
CA CYS A 66 -5.02 -3.26 -25.19
C CYS A 66 -6.02 -2.40 -25.98
N SER A 67 -7.23 -2.93 -26.25
CA SER A 67 -8.27 -2.21 -26.99
C SER A 67 -8.95 -1.09 -26.19
N MET A 68 -8.77 -1.06 -24.86
CA MET A 68 -9.34 -0.03 -23.99
C MET A 68 -8.49 1.24 -23.98
N ILE A 69 -8.87 2.23 -24.80
CA ILE A 69 -8.21 3.54 -24.90
C ILE A 69 -8.32 4.33 -23.58
N THR A 70 -9.40 4.17 -22.83
CA THR A 70 -9.63 4.85 -21.54
C THR A 70 -8.78 4.30 -20.39
N CYS A 71 -8.07 3.18 -20.61
CA CYS A 71 -7.14 2.66 -19.62
C CYS A 71 -5.86 3.50 -19.67
N TRP A 72 -5.61 4.26 -18.61
CA TRP A 72 -4.46 5.16 -18.58
C TRP A 72 -3.15 4.34 -18.45
N GLY A 73 -3.21 3.02 -18.16
CA GLY A 73 -2.06 2.11 -18.35
C GLY A 73 -1.55 2.08 -19.80
N ARG A 74 -2.46 2.18 -20.78
CA ARG A 74 -2.13 2.36 -22.20
C ARG A 74 -1.69 3.78 -22.52
N ILE A 75 -2.24 4.79 -21.84
CA ILE A 75 -1.78 6.18 -21.98
C ILE A 75 -0.33 6.32 -21.50
N THR A 76 0.01 5.74 -20.34
CA THR A 76 1.35 5.80 -19.77
C THR A 76 2.40 5.07 -20.62
N THR A 77 2.02 4.06 -21.43
CA THR A 77 2.96 3.44 -22.38
C THR A 77 3.33 4.37 -23.54
N TYR A 78 2.45 5.29 -23.95
CA TYR A 78 2.80 6.30 -24.97
C TYR A 78 3.72 7.40 -24.43
N PHE A 79 3.67 7.67 -23.12
CA PHE A 79 4.59 8.60 -22.45
C PHE A 79 5.86 7.88 -22.00
N TYR A 80 6.88 7.81 -22.87
CA TYR A 80 8.20 7.25 -22.53
C TYR A 80 8.81 7.85 -21.24
N ALA A 81 8.49 9.10 -20.91
CA ALA A 81 8.89 9.74 -19.66
C ALA A 81 8.39 8.98 -18.40
N TRP A 82 7.23 8.34 -18.46
CA TRP A 82 6.65 7.62 -17.32
C TRP A 82 7.48 6.40 -16.90
N TRP A 83 8.14 5.75 -17.86
CA TRP A 83 9.02 4.59 -17.61
C TRP A 83 10.27 4.94 -16.80
N ILE A 84 10.73 6.20 -16.85
CA ILE A 84 11.87 6.70 -16.07
C ILE A 84 11.39 7.31 -14.74
N ILE A 85 10.26 8.01 -14.75
CA ILE A 85 9.73 8.68 -13.55
C ILE A 85 9.34 7.65 -12.48
N LEU A 86 8.72 6.53 -12.86
CA LEU A 86 8.26 5.52 -11.91
C LEU A 86 9.41 4.90 -11.08
N PRO A 87 10.49 4.36 -11.66
CA PRO A 87 11.61 3.81 -10.88
C PRO A 87 12.32 4.88 -10.04
N ILE A 88 12.41 6.12 -10.53
CA ILE A 88 12.94 7.24 -9.74
C ILE A 88 12.07 7.45 -8.50
N MET A 89 10.75 7.59 -8.65
CA MET A 89 9.85 7.79 -7.52
C MET A 89 9.91 6.63 -6.53
N VAL A 90 10.10 5.41 -7.01
CA VAL A 90 10.29 4.21 -6.20
C VAL A 90 11.60 4.25 -5.41
N VAL A 91 12.70 4.67 -6.01
CA VAL A 91 13.98 4.81 -5.32
C VAL A 91 13.94 5.95 -4.30
N PHE A 92 13.24 7.05 -4.59
CA PHE A 92 13.12 8.15 -3.63
C PHE A 92 12.18 7.79 -2.47
N PHE A 93 10.94 7.40 -2.75
CA PHE A 93 9.89 7.22 -1.75
C PHE A 93 9.75 5.79 -1.22
N GLY A 94 10.21 4.77 -1.96
CA GLY A 94 10.08 3.36 -1.58
C GLY A 94 8.64 2.99 -1.19
N ARG A 95 8.49 2.29 -0.07
CA ARG A 95 7.18 1.95 0.49
C ARG A 95 6.35 3.12 1.03
N ALA A 96 6.89 4.34 1.09
CA ALA A 96 6.09 5.53 1.41
C ALA A 96 5.02 5.78 0.35
N PHE A 97 5.23 5.35 -0.90
CA PHE A 97 4.22 5.47 -1.96
C PHE A 97 2.92 4.72 -1.63
N CYS A 98 3.03 3.52 -1.06
CA CYS A 98 1.88 2.70 -0.71
C CYS A 98 1.00 3.35 0.37
N SER A 99 1.59 4.17 1.26
CA SER A 99 0.84 4.85 2.32
C SER A 99 0.40 6.26 1.94
N TRP A 100 1.09 6.97 1.05
CA TRP A 100 0.74 8.36 0.70
C TRP A 100 -0.10 8.49 -0.57
N PHE A 101 0.27 7.77 -1.63
CA PHE A 101 -0.27 7.99 -2.97
C PHE A 101 -1.17 6.87 -3.47
N CYS A 102 -1.01 5.66 -2.95
CA CYS A 102 -1.72 4.49 -3.45
C CYS A 102 -3.20 4.45 -2.97
N PRO A 103 -4.19 4.52 -3.88
CA PRO A 103 -5.61 4.50 -3.50
C PRO A 103 -6.04 3.16 -2.89
N SER A 104 -5.49 2.03 -3.36
CA SER A 104 -5.75 0.73 -2.72
C SER A 104 -5.17 0.67 -1.32
N GLY A 105 -4.06 1.36 -1.06
CA GLY A 105 -3.49 1.51 0.28
C GLY A 105 -4.47 2.17 1.23
N TRP A 106 -5.06 3.30 0.82
CA TRP A 106 -6.07 4.01 1.62
C TRP A 106 -7.30 3.14 1.93
N VAL A 107 -7.85 2.45 0.92
CA VAL A 107 -9.00 1.55 1.12
C VAL A 107 -8.65 0.44 2.12
N ASN A 108 -7.47 -0.16 2.00
CA ASN A 108 -7.01 -1.19 2.93
C ASN A 108 -6.75 -0.65 4.34
N GLN A 109 -6.31 0.60 4.48
CA GLN A 109 -6.15 1.25 5.80
C GLN A 109 -7.52 1.52 6.46
N MET A 110 -8.53 1.92 5.68
CA MET A 110 -9.89 2.07 6.20
C MET A 110 -10.48 0.73 6.60
N LEU A 111 -10.36 -0.30 5.75
CA LEU A 111 -10.76 -1.67 6.08
C LEU A 111 -10.02 -2.20 7.31
N GLY A 112 -8.72 -1.87 7.45
CA GLY A 112 -7.92 -2.24 8.60
C GLY A 112 -8.38 -1.62 9.93
N LYS A 113 -9.06 -0.46 9.91
CA LYS A 113 -9.68 0.13 11.11
C LYS A 113 -10.97 -0.58 11.52
N ILE A 114 -11.66 -1.17 10.55
CA ILE A 114 -12.87 -1.97 10.76
C ILE A 114 -12.50 -3.42 11.13
N SER A 115 -11.29 -3.86 10.75
CA SER A 115 -10.81 -5.21 11.00
C SER A 115 -10.64 -5.54 12.49
N MET A 116 -10.61 -6.84 12.81
CA MET A 116 -10.41 -7.36 14.17
C MET A 116 -9.05 -7.02 14.81
N GLY A 117 -8.18 -6.32 14.08
CA GLY A 117 -6.95 -5.73 14.59
C GLY A 117 -5.72 -6.11 13.76
N PRO A 118 -4.62 -5.32 13.86
CA PRO A 118 -3.40 -5.63 13.15
C PRO A 118 -2.74 -6.89 13.74
N LEU A 119 -2.37 -7.82 12.86
CA LEU A 119 -1.63 -9.00 13.27
C LEU A 119 -0.23 -8.58 13.74
N ARG A 120 0.04 -8.73 15.05
CA ARG A 120 1.30 -8.31 15.69
C ARG A 120 2.49 -9.02 15.03
N ASN A 121 3.56 -8.27 14.76
CA ASN A 121 4.72 -8.71 13.99
C ASN A 121 5.51 -9.86 14.67
N ARG A 122 5.02 -11.11 14.55
CA ARG A 122 5.79 -12.30 14.95
C ARG A 122 6.69 -12.71 13.78
N LYS A 123 8.00 -12.43 13.92
CA LYS A 123 9.00 -12.49 12.84
C LYS A 123 8.92 -13.72 11.92
N HIS A 124 8.69 -14.93 12.47
CA HIS A 124 8.64 -16.17 11.69
C HIS A 124 7.41 -16.25 10.78
N TYR A 125 6.23 -15.94 11.30
CA TYR A 125 4.95 -16.03 10.59
C TYR A 125 4.92 -14.99 9.49
N MET A 126 5.39 -13.78 9.79
CA MET A 126 5.39 -12.67 8.85
C MET A 126 6.33 -12.87 7.66
N ARG A 127 7.50 -13.51 7.85
CA ARG A 127 8.35 -13.90 6.72
C ARG A 127 7.65 -14.91 5.80
N PHE A 128 6.95 -15.88 6.39
CA PHE A 128 6.20 -16.87 5.61
C PHE A 128 5.08 -16.24 4.79
N LEU A 129 4.26 -15.35 5.37
CA LEU A 129 3.21 -14.70 4.56
C LEU A 129 3.75 -13.67 3.57
N GLN A 130 4.92 -13.08 3.82
CA GLN A 130 5.57 -12.21 2.84
C GLN A 130 6.05 -12.99 1.61
N LEU A 131 6.28 -14.30 1.74
CA LEU A 131 6.51 -15.17 0.59
C LEU A 131 5.32 -15.14 -0.37
N GLY A 132 4.10 -14.86 0.13
CA GLY A 132 2.91 -14.63 -0.68
C GLY A 132 3.13 -13.57 -1.78
N MET A 133 3.80 -12.45 -1.46
CA MET A 133 4.06 -11.41 -2.46
C MET A 133 5.03 -11.90 -3.54
N VAL A 134 6.02 -12.70 -3.15
CA VAL A 134 6.99 -13.30 -4.08
C VAL A 134 6.28 -14.33 -4.97
N ILE A 135 5.42 -15.17 -4.38
CA ILE A 135 4.60 -16.14 -5.12
C ILE A 135 3.69 -15.42 -6.12
N THR A 136 3.07 -14.30 -5.75
CA THR A 136 2.24 -13.52 -6.69
C THR A 136 3.08 -12.96 -7.85
N ILE A 137 4.29 -12.48 -7.60
CA ILE A 137 5.21 -12.03 -8.67
C ILE A 137 5.58 -13.20 -9.58
N ILE A 138 6.01 -14.34 -9.02
CA ILE A 138 6.39 -15.53 -9.78
C ILE A 138 5.20 -16.03 -10.60
N LEU A 139 4.01 -16.12 -10.01
CA LEU A 139 2.79 -16.53 -10.71
C LEU A 139 2.48 -15.58 -11.87
N GLY A 140 2.58 -14.27 -11.65
CA GLY A 140 2.42 -13.27 -12.71
C GLY A 140 3.42 -13.45 -13.85
N LEU A 141 4.70 -13.73 -13.53
CA LEU A 141 5.74 -14.01 -14.52
C LEU A 141 5.49 -15.32 -15.27
N VAL A 142 5.04 -16.37 -14.60
CA VAL A 142 4.69 -17.66 -15.22
C VAL A 142 3.52 -17.47 -16.19
N VAL A 143 2.47 -16.74 -15.80
CA VAL A 143 1.34 -16.43 -16.70
C VAL A 143 1.79 -15.62 -17.90
N TYR A 144 2.73 -14.69 -17.71
CA TYR A 144 3.29 -13.89 -18.79
C TYR A 144 4.13 -14.73 -19.77
N PHE A 145 5.14 -15.45 -19.30
CA PHE A 145 6.09 -16.17 -20.16
C PHE A 145 5.52 -17.47 -20.73
N LYS A 146 4.71 -18.21 -19.96
CA LYS A 146 4.19 -19.52 -20.39
C LYS A 146 2.89 -19.42 -21.18
N PHE A 147 2.00 -18.49 -20.80
CA PHE A 147 0.67 -18.36 -21.41
C PHE A 147 0.53 -17.13 -22.31
N GLY A 148 1.57 -16.29 -22.43
CA GLY A 148 1.53 -15.09 -23.27
C GLY A 148 0.51 -14.03 -22.82
N ASN A 149 -0.01 -14.16 -21.59
CA ASN A 149 -1.11 -13.37 -21.02
C ASN A 149 -2.36 -13.34 -21.93
N PRO A 150 -3.20 -14.40 -21.92
CA PRO A 150 -4.32 -14.52 -22.84
C PRO A 150 -5.35 -13.41 -22.58
N ARG A 151 -5.93 -12.89 -23.66
CA ARG A 151 -6.99 -11.88 -23.60
C ARG A 151 -8.30 -12.58 -23.28
N ILE A 152 -8.79 -12.41 -22.05
CA ILE A 152 -10.13 -12.84 -21.67
C ILE A 152 -11.13 -11.75 -22.06
N MET A 153 -12.23 -12.18 -22.68
CA MET A 153 -13.34 -11.28 -22.97
C MET A 153 -14.09 -11.04 -21.66
N ILE A 154 -13.89 -9.88 -21.06
CA ILE A 154 -14.67 -9.50 -19.87
C ILE A 154 -15.96 -8.84 -20.38
N PRO A 155 -17.14 -9.42 -20.11
CA PRO A 155 -18.43 -8.95 -20.65
C PRO A 155 -18.92 -7.63 -20.04
N ILE A 156 -18.05 -6.80 -19.47
CA ILE A 156 -18.41 -5.48 -18.93
C ILE A 156 -18.35 -4.46 -20.07
N ARG A 157 -19.35 -4.49 -20.95
CA ARG A 157 -19.63 -3.43 -21.93
C ARG A 157 -20.93 -2.71 -21.56
N THR A 158 -20.88 -1.37 -21.65
CA THR A 158 -21.98 -0.37 -21.63
C THR A 158 -22.97 -0.53 -20.46
N SER A 159 -23.24 0.41 -19.55
CA SER A 159 -23.36 1.87 -19.54
C SER A 159 -24.17 2.12 -18.25
N ASP A 160 -23.80 3.07 -17.39
CA ASP A 160 -24.62 3.71 -16.33
C ASP A 160 -25.46 2.86 -15.33
N GLU A 161 -25.53 1.54 -15.50
CA GLU A 161 -26.37 0.58 -14.78
C GLU A 161 -25.47 -0.53 -14.24
N TYR A 162 -24.84 -0.23 -13.12
CA TYR A 162 -23.96 -1.15 -12.39
C TYR A 162 -24.62 -2.52 -12.17
N PHE A 163 -25.92 -2.55 -11.87
CA PHE A 163 -26.67 -3.79 -11.63
C PHE A 163 -26.80 -4.66 -12.88
N ASN A 164 -27.09 -4.08 -14.05
CA ASN A 164 -27.23 -4.85 -15.29
C ASN A 164 -25.90 -5.43 -15.76
N ALA A 165 -24.79 -4.71 -15.58
CA ALA A 165 -23.46 -5.24 -15.87
C ALA A 165 -23.07 -6.42 -14.95
N VAL A 166 -23.47 -6.39 -13.67
CA VAL A 166 -23.22 -7.49 -12.72
C VAL A 166 -24.07 -8.71 -13.07
N ILE A 167 -25.36 -8.52 -13.38
CA ILE A 167 -26.28 -9.60 -13.77
C ILE A 167 -25.81 -10.28 -15.06
N LEU A 168 -25.43 -9.50 -16.08
CA LEU A 168 -24.93 -10.03 -17.35
C LEU A 168 -23.60 -10.79 -17.17
N SER A 169 -22.74 -10.32 -16.26
CA SER A 169 -21.48 -11.01 -15.96
C SER A 169 -21.71 -12.35 -15.23
N MET A 170 -22.74 -12.46 -14.39
CA MET A 170 -23.16 -13.73 -13.79
C MET A 170 -23.75 -14.69 -14.83
N GLN A 171 -24.43 -14.16 -15.84
CA GLN A 171 -25.12 -14.96 -16.87
C GLN A 171 -24.19 -15.48 -17.97
N PHE A 172 -23.13 -14.73 -18.32
CA PHE A 172 -22.07 -15.12 -19.26
C PHE A 172 -20.75 -15.43 -18.55
N SER A 173 -20.84 -16.01 -17.35
CA SER A 173 -19.68 -16.22 -16.47
C SER A 173 -18.71 -17.24 -17.07
N ASP A 174 -17.72 -16.74 -17.81
CA ASP A 174 -16.52 -17.48 -18.16
C ASP A 174 -15.74 -17.78 -16.86
N TRP A 175 -15.13 -18.96 -16.76
CA TRP A 175 -14.41 -19.46 -15.57
C TRP A 175 -13.40 -18.43 -15.04
N TYR A 176 -12.76 -17.69 -15.95
CA TYR A 176 -11.77 -16.67 -15.63
C TYR A 176 -12.35 -15.45 -14.92
N TRP A 177 -13.58 -15.04 -15.23
CA TRP A 177 -14.24 -13.92 -14.55
C TRP A 177 -14.63 -14.31 -13.12
N ALA A 178 -15.19 -15.52 -12.93
CA ALA A 178 -15.50 -16.06 -11.62
C ALA A 178 -14.25 -16.15 -10.73
N ALA A 179 -13.14 -16.69 -11.26
CA ALA A 179 -11.88 -16.79 -10.54
C ALA A 179 -11.36 -15.42 -10.08
N ARG A 180 -11.47 -14.38 -10.93
CA ARG A 180 -11.07 -13.01 -10.59
C ARG A 180 -11.96 -12.40 -9.51
N THR A 181 -13.27 -12.52 -9.63
CA THR A 181 -14.24 -11.99 -8.66
C THR A 181 -14.04 -12.66 -7.30
N ILE A 182 -13.90 -13.99 -7.27
CA ILE A 182 -13.59 -14.74 -6.04
C ILE A 182 -12.28 -14.27 -5.43
N THR A 183 -11.23 -14.06 -6.24
CA THR A 183 -9.95 -13.57 -5.75
C THR A 183 -10.10 -12.20 -5.09
N VAL A 184 -10.73 -11.22 -5.76
CA VAL A 184 -10.95 -9.88 -5.20
C VAL A 184 -11.78 -9.91 -3.92
N VAL A 185 -12.87 -10.68 -3.90
CA VAL A 185 -13.73 -10.83 -2.72
C VAL A 185 -12.98 -11.49 -1.56
N SER A 186 -12.20 -12.53 -1.83
CA SER A 186 -11.38 -13.21 -0.82
C SER A 186 -10.32 -12.29 -0.20
N ILE A 187 -9.74 -11.40 -1.01
CA ILE A 187 -8.77 -10.40 -0.54
C ILE A 187 -9.47 -9.36 0.34
N ILE A 188 -10.65 -8.87 -0.06
CA ILE A 188 -11.40 -7.90 0.74
C ILE A 188 -11.82 -8.54 2.08
N ALA A 189 -12.32 -9.77 2.05
CA ALA A 189 -12.63 -10.55 3.25
C ALA A 189 -11.38 -10.75 4.13
N GLY A 190 -10.25 -11.09 3.51
CA GLY A 190 -8.96 -11.21 4.20
C GLY A 190 -8.52 -9.90 4.84
N SER A 191 -8.75 -8.75 4.20
CA SER A 191 -8.45 -7.42 4.75
C SER A 191 -9.37 -7.01 5.91
N LEU A 192 -10.56 -7.61 6.05
CA LEU A 192 -11.42 -7.45 7.23
C LEU A 192 -10.96 -8.31 8.42
N ILE A 193 -10.25 -9.40 8.18
CA ILE A 193 -9.69 -10.25 9.23
C ILE A 193 -8.32 -9.71 9.66
N ILE A 194 -7.46 -9.40 8.68
CA ILE A 194 -6.09 -8.93 8.91
C ILE A 194 -5.95 -7.54 8.31
N ALA A 195 -5.66 -6.55 9.16
CA ALA A 195 -5.42 -5.19 8.71
C ALA A 195 -4.38 -5.14 7.58
N ASN A 196 -4.74 -4.51 6.46
CA ASN A 196 -3.90 -4.31 5.29
C ASN A 196 -3.38 -5.59 4.61
N ALA A 197 -4.12 -6.70 4.66
CA ALA A 197 -3.73 -8.00 4.09
C ALA A 197 -3.22 -7.91 2.64
N TRP A 198 -3.93 -7.18 1.77
CA TRP A 198 -3.54 -7.01 0.37
C TRP A 198 -2.14 -6.41 0.21
N CYS A 199 -1.90 -5.24 0.81
CA CYS A 199 -0.61 -4.54 0.71
C CYS A 199 0.52 -5.28 1.44
N ARG A 200 0.18 -6.14 2.41
CA ARG A 200 1.15 -6.88 3.23
C ARG A 200 1.58 -8.21 2.60
N PHE A 201 0.69 -8.90 1.89
CA PHE A 201 0.91 -10.30 1.49
C PHE A 201 0.66 -10.61 0.01
N VAL A 202 -0.11 -9.80 -0.72
CA VAL A 202 -0.55 -10.16 -2.07
C VAL A 202 -0.07 -9.17 -3.13
N CYS A 203 0.11 -7.90 -2.77
CA CYS A 203 0.45 -6.86 -3.73
C CYS A 203 1.87 -7.07 -4.32
N PRO A 204 2.02 -7.36 -5.63
CA PRO A 204 3.32 -7.57 -6.25
C PRO A 204 4.16 -6.30 -6.24
N PHE A 205 3.54 -5.15 -6.50
CA PHE A 205 4.21 -3.84 -6.43
C PHE A 205 4.73 -3.53 -5.02
N GLY A 206 3.93 -3.83 -3.99
CA GLY A 206 4.35 -3.69 -2.59
C GLY A 206 5.52 -4.62 -2.22
N GLY A 207 5.58 -5.81 -2.82
CA GLY A 207 6.71 -6.74 -2.69
C GLY A 207 8.00 -6.17 -3.26
N VAL A 208 7.95 -5.64 -4.49
CA VAL A 208 9.10 -4.96 -5.11
C VAL A 208 9.57 -3.77 -4.26
N MET A 209 8.66 -2.96 -3.73
CA MET A 209 9.01 -1.86 -2.83
C MET A 209 9.66 -2.32 -1.51
N GLU A 210 9.27 -3.49 -0.98
CA GLU A 210 9.91 -4.05 0.22
C GLU A 210 11.34 -4.48 -0.06
N LEU A 211 11.56 -5.10 -1.24
CA LEU A 211 12.89 -5.52 -1.67
C LEU A 211 13.82 -4.30 -1.83
N LEU A 212 13.29 -3.22 -2.40
CA LEU A 212 14.02 -1.96 -2.59
C LEU A 212 14.03 -1.06 -1.33
N ARG A 213 13.46 -1.51 -0.20
CA ARG A 213 13.41 -0.72 1.05
C ARG A 213 14.80 -0.31 1.52
N ASN A 214 15.83 -1.11 1.29
CA ASN A 214 17.19 -0.77 1.72
C ASN A 214 17.79 0.39 0.90
N ILE A 215 17.36 0.57 -0.34
CA ILE A 215 17.86 1.59 -1.27
C ILE A 215 17.12 2.93 -1.09
N SER A 216 15.89 2.92 -0.55
CA SER A 216 15.06 4.13 -0.51
C SER A 216 15.67 5.27 0.31
N ILE A 217 15.63 6.50 -0.19
CA ILE A 217 16.24 7.66 0.51
C ILE A 217 15.35 8.14 1.67
N PHE A 218 14.03 8.13 1.47
CA PHE A 218 13.07 8.52 2.50
C PHE A 218 12.69 7.34 3.40
N LYS A 219 13.17 7.34 4.64
CA LYS A 219 12.82 6.33 5.65
C LYS A 219 12.45 6.94 6.99
N VAL A 220 11.59 6.23 7.71
CA VAL A 220 11.37 6.48 9.14
C VAL A 220 12.27 5.51 9.90
N TYR A 221 13.20 6.03 10.70
CA TYR A 221 14.14 5.21 11.46
C TYR A 221 14.09 5.57 12.95
N LYS A 222 14.51 4.60 13.78
CA LYS A 222 14.70 4.77 15.22
C LYS A 222 16.16 5.06 15.54
N THR A 223 16.39 5.99 16.46
CA THR A 223 17.71 6.34 17.01
C THR A 223 18.01 5.48 18.24
N SER A 224 19.25 5.52 18.74
CA SER A 224 19.68 4.84 19.98
C SER A 224 18.90 5.28 21.21
N ASP A 225 18.28 6.46 21.18
CA ASP A 225 17.55 7.05 22.31
C ASP A 225 16.18 6.39 22.57
N CYS A 226 15.81 5.39 21.75
CA CYS A 226 14.56 4.66 21.88
C CYS A 226 14.60 3.69 23.07
N ASP A 227 13.59 3.77 23.95
CA ASP A 227 13.44 2.92 25.14
C ASP A 227 12.47 1.74 24.95
N ASP A 228 12.17 1.38 23.69
CA ASP A 228 11.32 0.25 23.31
C ASP A 228 9.95 0.20 24.05
N CYS A 229 9.37 1.37 24.37
CA CYS A 229 8.08 1.52 25.07
C CYS A 229 6.83 1.00 24.31
N ASP A 230 7.00 0.53 23.06
CA ASP A 230 5.95 0.03 22.17
C ASP A 230 4.78 1.00 21.88
N ALA A 231 4.91 2.29 22.23
CA ALA A 231 3.89 3.30 21.93
C ALA A 231 3.64 3.44 20.41
N CYS A 232 4.69 3.30 19.60
CA CYS A 232 4.60 3.32 18.14
C CYS A 232 3.77 2.17 17.55
N LEU A 233 3.74 1.00 18.20
CA LEU A 233 2.97 -0.16 17.73
C LEU A 233 1.46 0.05 17.85
N ARG A 234 1.02 0.84 18.82
CA ARG A 234 -0.40 1.12 19.06
C ARG A 234 -1.03 1.99 17.96
N VAL A 235 -0.23 2.86 17.35
CA VAL A 235 -0.69 3.76 16.28
C VAL A 235 -0.40 3.22 14.89
N CYS A 236 0.57 2.31 14.75
CA CYS A 236 0.93 1.75 13.46
C CYS A 236 -0.16 0.83 12.90
N GLU A 237 -0.79 1.23 11.79
CA GLU A 237 -1.82 0.43 11.09
C GLU A 237 -1.28 -0.91 10.54
N MET A 238 0.05 -1.05 10.41
CA MET A 238 0.72 -2.30 10.00
C MET A 238 1.19 -3.16 11.19
N GLY A 239 1.17 -2.63 12.42
CA GLY A 239 1.65 -3.32 13.62
C GLY A 239 3.16 -3.60 13.63
N THR A 240 3.98 -2.71 13.04
CA THR A 240 5.44 -2.86 12.87
C THR A 240 6.20 -1.70 13.49
N ARG A 241 7.42 -1.93 14.00
CA ARG A 241 8.29 -0.81 14.42
C ARG A 241 8.95 -0.13 13.22
N PRO A 242 9.43 1.13 13.35
CA PRO A 242 10.24 1.78 12.32
C PRO A 242 11.43 0.92 11.90
N ASN A 243 11.76 0.91 10.61
CA ASN A 243 12.82 0.10 10.01
C ASN A 243 12.62 -1.44 10.09
N GLU A 244 11.44 -1.92 10.48
CA GLU A 244 11.09 -3.35 10.40
C GLU A 244 10.44 -3.75 9.07
N MET A 245 10.35 -5.07 8.86
CA MET A 245 9.58 -5.70 7.78
C MET A 245 8.15 -5.18 7.75
N ASN A 246 7.67 -4.80 6.58
CA ASN A 246 6.35 -4.20 6.31
C ASN A 246 6.13 -2.73 6.74
N CYS A 247 7.13 -2.04 7.28
CA CYS A 247 6.98 -0.61 7.57
C CYS A 247 6.77 0.18 6.26
N THR A 248 5.70 0.97 6.21
CA THR A 248 5.34 1.78 5.03
C THR A 248 5.90 3.20 5.06
N ASN A 249 6.82 3.52 5.99
CA ASN A 249 7.40 4.86 6.18
C ASN A 249 6.34 5.98 6.21
N CYS A 250 5.17 5.69 6.78
CA CYS A 250 4.01 6.57 6.73
C CYS A 250 4.11 7.80 7.64
N GLY A 251 4.97 7.73 8.66
CA GLY A 251 5.27 8.82 9.58
C GLY A 251 4.33 8.98 10.77
N ASP A 252 3.29 8.15 10.92
CA ASP A 252 2.34 8.30 12.03
C ASP A 252 2.97 8.10 13.39
N CYS A 253 4.02 7.29 13.50
CA CYS A 253 4.65 7.04 14.79
C CYS A 253 5.44 8.24 15.34
N LEU A 254 5.72 9.29 14.53
CA LEU A 254 6.54 10.42 14.97
C LEU A 254 5.86 11.25 16.06
N HIS A 255 4.54 11.47 15.98
CA HIS A 255 3.83 12.31 16.95
C HIS A 255 3.57 11.65 18.31
N VAL A 256 3.84 10.34 18.43
CA VAL A 256 3.58 9.54 19.64
C VAL A 256 4.86 9.25 20.42
N CYS A 257 6.03 9.51 19.84
CA CYS A 257 7.30 9.26 20.51
C CYS A 257 7.56 10.34 21.57
N HIS A 258 7.54 9.96 22.85
CA HIS A 258 7.83 10.87 23.97
C HIS A 258 9.28 11.32 24.03
N LYS A 259 10.20 10.53 23.46
CA LYS A 259 11.65 10.83 23.42
C LYS A 259 12.14 11.42 22.09
N ASP A 260 11.24 11.70 21.14
CA ASP A 260 11.61 12.15 19.78
C ASP A 260 12.70 11.27 19.10
N ALA A 261 12.78 9.99 19.50
CA ALA A 261 13.77 9.04 19.02
C ALA A 261 13.49 8.54 17.59
N ILE A 262 12.30 8.82 17.05
CA ILE A 262 11.87 8.45 15.71
C ILE A 262 12.04 9.66 14.79
N ARG A 263 12.88 9.52 13.76
CA ARG A 263 13.18 10.59 12.81
C ARG A 263 12.84 10.20 11.37
N PHE A 264 12.57 11.21 10.55
CA PHE A 264 12.33 11.07 9.11
C PHE A 264 13.56 11.54 8.33
N GLY A 265 14.04 10.72 7.38
CA GLY A 265 15.15 11.11 6.51
C GLY A 265 16.05 9.93 6.12
N ARG A 266 17.27 10.26 5.68
CA ARG A 266 18.32 9.27 5.42
C ARG A 266 19.02 8.94 6.74
N LYS A 267 19.17 7.65 7.06
CA LYS A 267 20.01 7.20 8.16
C LYS A 267 21.46 7.49 7.74
N GLY A 268 22.03 8.57 8.29
CA GLY A 268 23.45 8.87 8.22
C GLY A 268 24.25 7.88 9.05
#